data_AF-A0A378A3M1-F1
#
_entry.id   AF-A0A378A3M1-F1
#
_cell.length_a   1.000
_cell.length_b   1.000
_cell.length_c   1.000
_cell.angle_alpha   90.00
_cell.angle_beta   90.00
_cell.angle_gamma   90.00
#
_symmetry.space_group_name_H-M   'P 1'
#
loop_
_entity.id
_entity.type
_entity.pdbx_description
1 polymer ?
#
loop_
_entity_poly.entity_id
_entity_poly.type
_entity_poly.pdbx_seq_one_letter_code
_entity_poly.pdbx_strand_id
1 'polypeptide(L)' 'MTNVWVDETRRCCRRSLTAWELGELGVPYQLIADSMAASLMAQGQVDAVWVGATYRRQRRRGE' A
#
# COMPACT_ATOMS: atom_id res chain seq x y z
N MET A 1 -9.93 -8.60 -12.40
CA MET A 1 -9.28 -8.03 -11.21
C MET A 1 -8.11 -7.23 -11.72
N THR A 2 -8.28 -5.92 -11.95
CA THR A 2 -7.43 -5.23 -12.96
C THR A 2 -6.95 -3.85 -12.51
N ASN A 3 -6.81 -3.60 -11.21
CA ASN A 3 -6.21 -2.36 -10.71
C ASN A 3 -5.53 -2.58 -9.36
N VAL A 4 -4.22 -2.36 -9.27
CA VAL A 4 -3.44 -2.41 -8.02
C VAL A 4 -3.15 -0.99 -7.56
N TRP A 5 -3.61 -0.63 -6.36
CA TRP A 5 -3.32 0.68 -5.76
C TRP A 5 -1.99 0.63 -5.02
N VAL A 6 -1.05 1.48 -5.40
CA VAL A 6 0.27 1.59 -4.78
C VAL A 6 0.34 2.89 -4.02
N ASP A 7 0.74 2.78 -2.77
CA ASP A 7 0.95 3.92 -1.90
C ASP A 7 2.02 4.93 -2.49
N GLU A 8 2.06 6.29 -2.33
CA GLU A 8 3.26 7.21 -2.12
C GLU A 8 3.68 7.67 -0.63
N THR A 9 4.67 7.06 0.06
CA THR A 9 4.83 6.99 1.55
C THR A 9 5.75 8.14 1.81
N ARG A 10 5.18 9.22 2.32
CA ARG A 10 5.83 10.54 2.35
C ARG A 10 7.16 10.59 3.12
N ARG A 11 7.56 9.52 3.84
CA ARG A 11 8.81 9.45 4.61
C ARG A 11 9.83 8.41 4.11
N CYS A 12 9.49 7.50 3.20
CA CYS A 12 10.50 6.58 2.66
C CYS A 12 10.29 6.31 1.17
N CYS A 13 11.38 6.40 0.40
CA CYS A 13 11.42 6.16 -1.05
C CYS A 13 11.09 4.70 -1.44
N ARG A 14 10.62 3.87 -0.50
CA ARG A 14 10.39 2.44 -0.68
C ARG A 14 9.22 2.15 -1.64
N ARG A 15 8.27 3.08 -1.79
CA ARG A 15 7.20 2.97 -2.79
C ARG A 15 7.66 3.20 -4.23
N SER A 16 8.78 3.89 -4.46
CA SER A 16 9.41 3.93 -5.78
C SER A 16 9.93 2.56 -6.20
N LEU A 17 10.37 1.72 -5.25
CA LEU A 17 10.81 0.36 -5.55
C LEU A 17 9.63 -0.55 -5.92
N THR A 18 8.53 -0.50 -5.16
CA THR A 18 7.33 -1.30 -5.49
C THR A 18 6.69 -0.87 -6.80
N ALA A 19 6.59 0.44 -7.07
CA ALA A 19 6.08 0.94 -8.35
C ALA A 19 7.01 0.53 -9.53
N TRP A 20 8.32 0.59 -9.33
CA TRP A 20 9.31 0.17 -10.32
C TRP A 20 9.25 -1.34 -10.59
N GLU A 21 9.21 -2.18 -9.55
CA GLU A 21 9.08 -3.64 -9.67
C GLU A 21 7.78 -4.04 -10.39
N LEU A 22 6.66 -3.38 -10.09
CA LEU A 22 5.39 -3.61 -10.78
C LEU A 22 5.44 -3.14 -12.25
N GLY A 23 6.16 -2.06 -12.53
CA GLY A 23 6.44 -1.59 -13.89
C GLY A 23 7.23 -2.61 -14.71
N GLU A 24 8.29 -3.18 -14.15
CA GLU A 24 9.09 -4.24 -14.80
C GLU A 24 8.28 -5.53 -15.03
N LEU A 25 7.39 -5.87 -14.10
CA LEU A 25 6.52 -7.06 -14.21
C LEU A 25 5.30 -6.83 -15.12
N GLY A 26 5.10 -5.62 -15.65
CA GLY A 26 3.96 -5.28 -16.50
C GLY A 26 2.60 -5.37 -15.79
N VAL A 27 2.58 -5.24 -14.47
CA VAL A 27 1.34 -5.30 -13.68
C VAL A 27 0.70 -3.92 -13.68
N PRO A 28 -0.58 -3.77 -14.06
CA PRO A 28 -1.25 -2.47 -14.04
C PRO A 28 -1.40 -1.97 -12.60
N TYR A 29 -0.78 -0.83 -12.32
CA TYR A 29 -0.80 -0.20 -11.00
C TYR A 29 -1.12 1.29 -11.08
N GLN A 30 -1.70 1.83 -10.01
CA GLN A 30 -2.01 3.24 -9.85
C GLN A 30 -1.43 3.77 -8.55
N LEU A 31 -0.54 4.76 -8.67
CA LEU A 31 0.07 5.42 -7.52
C LEU A 31 -0.93 6.40 -6.89
N ILE A 32 -1.15 6.30 -5.58
CA ILE A 32 -2.05 7.19 -4.82
C ILE A 32 -1.31 7.82 -3.65
N ALA A 33 -1.79 8.95 -3.15
CA ALA A 33 -1.25 9.52 -1.92
C ALA A 33 -1.77 8.79 -0.68
N ASP A 34 -0.99 8.81 0.41
CA ASP A 34 -1.35 8.28 1.74
C ASP A 34 -2.74 8.70 2.25
N SER A 35 -3.10 9.95 1.97
CA SER A 35 -4.39 10.51 2.36
C SER A 35 -5.57 9.99 1.51
N MET A 36 -5.31 9.44 0.33
CA MET A 36 -6.35 8.92 -0.57
C MET A 36 -6.79 7.50 -0.18
N ALA A 37 -5.92 6.72 0.47
CA ALA A 37 -6.22 5.34 0.85
C ALA A 37 -7.50 5.24 1.69
N ALA A 38 -7.67 6.09 2.70
CA ALA A 38 -8.86 6.11 3.55
C ALA A 38 -10.14 6.47 2.75
N SER A 39 -10.03 7.38 1.78
CA SER A 39 -11.16 7.79 0.94
C SER A 39 -11.60 6.67 -0.02
N LEU A 40 -10.65 5.93 -0.60
CA LEU A 40 -10.93 4.80 -1.49
C LEU A 40 -11.56 3.62 -0.73
N MET A 41 -11.07 3.36 0.48
CA MET A 41 -11.68 2.36 1.38
C MET A 41 -13.11 2.75 1.76
N ALA A 42 -13.36 4.03 2.08
CA ALA A 42 -14.69 4.53 2.41
C ALA A 42 -15.66 4.46 1.22
N GLN A 43 -15.16 4.57 -0.01
CA GLN A 43 -15.93 4.44 -1.25
C GLN A 43 -16.17 2.97 -1.65
N GLY A 44 -15.63 1.99 -0.91
CA GLY A 44 -15.76 0.57 -1.23
C GLY A 44 -15.00 0.15 -2.50
N GLN A 45 -13.99 0.92 -2.91
CA GLN A 45 -13.17 0.63 -4.11
C GLN A 45 -11.96 -0.28 -3.81
N VAL A 46 -11.86 -0.78 -2.58
CA VAL A 46 -10.75 -1.62 -2.11
C VAL A 46 -11.31 -2.95 -1.61
N ASP A 47 -11.02 -4.02 -2.34
CA ASP A 47 -11.45 -5.38 -1.99
C ASP A 47 -10.53 -6.02 -0.94
N ALA A 48 -9.23 -5.73 -0.99
CA ALA A 48 -8.23 -6.31 -0.11
C ALA A 48 -7.03 -5.36 0.06
N VAL A 49 -6.36 -5.49 1.21
CA VAL A 49 -5.18 -4.68 1.56
C VAL A 49 -4.03 -5.63 1.93
N TRP A 50 -2.90 -5.48 1.25
CA TRP A 50 -1.68 -6.23 1.55
C TRP A 50 -0.64 -5.29 2.16
N VAL A 51 -0.18 -5.60 3.37
CA VAL A 51 0.88 -4.85 4.05
C VAL A 51 1.97 -5.79 4.56
N GLY A 52 3.22 -5.36 4.47
CA GLY A 52 4.34 -6.07 5.08
C GLY A 52 4.37 -5.83 6.59
N ALA A 53 4.56 -6.89 7.38
CA ALA A 53 4.81 -6.79 8.81
C ALA A 53 6.32 -6.80 9.09
N THR A 54 6.80 -5.85 9.90
CA THR A 54 8.19 -5.88 10.40
C THR A 54 8.23 -6.58 11.76
N TYR A 55 9.27 -7.37 12.02
CA TYR A 55 9.41 -8.23 13.22
C TYR A 55 9.61 -7.48 14.54
N ARG A 56 9.40 -6.15 14.59
CA ARG A 56 9.50 -5.40 15.83
C ARG A 56 8.26 -5.66 16.69
N ARG A 57 8.47 -6.44 17.75
CA ARG A 57 7.61 -6.68 18.93
C ARG A 57 6.29 -5.88 18.90
N GLN A 58 5.21 -6.49 18.44
CA GLN A 58 3.87 -6.04 18.79
C GLN A 58 3.74 -6.21 20.31
N ARG A 59 3.96 -5.11 21.05
CA ARG A 59 3.60 -5.05 22.46
C ARG A 59 2.08 -5.26 22.50
N ARG A 60 1.62 -6.41 23.00
CA ARG A 60 0.24 -6.56 23.44
C ARG A 60 0.00 -5.46 24.47
N ARG A 61 -0.95 -4.58 24.18
CA ARG A 61 -1.38 -3.55 25.13
C ARG A 61 -2.48 -4.18 25.96
N GLY A 62 -2.17 -4.49 27.22
CA GLY A 62 -3.13 -5.07 28.17
C GLY A 62 -2.53 -6.20 29.01
N GLU A 63 -1.57 -5.86 29.86
CA GLU A 63 -1.37 -6.44 31.20
C GLU A 63 -1.10 -5.27 32.14
#